data_AF-A0A959FYC3-F1
#
_entry.id   AF-A0A959FYC3-F1
#
_cell.length_a   1.000
_cell.length_b   1.000
_cell.length_c   1.000
_cell.angle_alpha   90.00
_cell.angle_beta   90.00
_cell.angle_gamma   90.00
#
_symmetry.space_group_name_H-M   'P 1'
#
loop_
_entity.id
_entity.type
_entity.pdbx_description
1 polymer ?
#
loop_
_entity_poly.entity_id
_entity_poly.type
_entity_poly.pdbx_seq_one_letter_code
_entity_poly.pdbx_strand_id
1 'polypeptide(L)' 'QTGAAHLADWQKVGIGHYRLEFVHETAEQVSQVTEAFRLALAGKMREGELNGRLLQIAPQGTTEGSLFVPDNYLTLPVLQ' A
#
# COMPACT_ATOMS: atom_id res chain seq x y z
N GLN A 1 -5.57 1.88 -3.20
CA GLN A 1 -4.81 0.68 -2.81
C GLN A 1 -3.71 1.04 -1.83
N THR A 2 -3.49 0.21 -0.81
CA THR A 2 -2.34 0.38 0.09
C THR A 2 -1.58 -0.95 0.21
N GLY A 3 -0.26 -0.86 0.17
CA GLY A 3 0.66 -1.96 0.54
C GLY A 3 1.26 -1.78 1.93
N ALA A 4 0.70 -0.89 2.76
CA ALA A 4 1.28 -0.52 4.06
C ALA A 4 1.52 -1.73 4.98
N ALA A 5 0.70 -2.78 4.88
CA ALA A 5 0.89 -4.02 5.65
C ALA A 5 2.19 -4.77 5.28
N HIS A 6 2.69 -4.62 4.06
CA HIS A 6 3.90 -5.29 3.58
C HIS A 6 5.16 -4.42 3.70
N LEU A 7 5.02 -3.18 4.17
CA LEU A 7 6.12 -2.21 4.20
C LEU A 7 7.33 -2.72 5.00
N ALA A 8 7.09 -3.39 6.12
CA ALA A 8 8.15 -3.96 6.95
C ALA A 8 8.92 -5.07 6.21
N ASP A 9 8.22 -5.95 5.49
CA ASP A 9 8.86 -7.03 4.75
C ASP A 9 9.63 -6.51 3.53
N TRP A 10 9.10 -5.48 2.86
CA TRP A 10 9.79 -4.79 1.77
C TRP A 10 11.09 -4.12 2.23
N GLN A 11 11.08 -3.45 3.39
CA GLN A 11 12.30 -2.88 3.98
C GLN A 11 13.33 -3.96 4.33
N LYS A 12 12.90 -5.10 4.88
CA LYS A 12 13.80 -6.23 5.22
C LYS A 12 14.55 -6.78 4.00
N VAL A 13 13.92 -6.75 2.82
CA VAL A 13 14.55 -7.19 1.55
C VAL A 13 15.27 -6.06 0.80
N GLY A 14 15.40 -4.88 1.41
CA GLY A 14 16.18 -3.76 0.88
C GLY A 14 15.41 -2.79 -0.03
N ILE A 15 14.08 -2.88 -0.13
CA ILE A 15 13.28 -1.91 -0.87
C ILE A 15 13.23 -0.60 -0.05
N GLY A 16 13.83 0.46 -0.59
CA GLY A 16 13.92 1.77 0.06
C GLY A 16 13.18 2.90 -0.65
N HIS A 17 12.83 2.72 -1.93
CA HIS A 17 12.19 3.74 -2.74
C HIS A 17 10.74 3.35 -3.04
N TYR A 18 9.82 4.24 -2.71
CA TYR A 18 8.38 4.02 -2.82
C TYR A 18 7.75 5.17 -3.60
N ARG A 19 6.74 4.85 -4.40
CA ARG A 19 5.89 5.83 -5.07
C ARG A 19 4.52 5.86 -4.39
N LEU A 20 4.07 7.04 -4.01
CA LEU A 20 2.72 7.28 -3.54
C LEU A 20 1.91 7.89 -4.70
N GLU A 21 0.73 7.33 -4.96
CA GLU A 21 -0.18 7.81 -5.99
C GLU A 21 -1.48 8.25 -5.33
N PHE A 22 -2.04 9.35 -5.82
CA PHE A 22 -3.25 9.98 -5.31
C PHE A 22 -4.19 10.23 -6.50
N VAL A 23 -5.47 9.92 -6.33
CA VAL A 23 -6.48 10.06 -7.40
C VAL A 23 -7.61 10.98 -6.94
N HIS A 24 -8.09 10.79 -5.71
CA HIS A 24 -9.27 11.48 -5.19
C HIS A 24 -9.00 12.23 -3.88
N GLU A 25 -7.77 12.16 -3.37
CA GLU A 25 -7.37 12.77 -2.12
C GLU A 25 -7.28 14.31 -2.23
N THR A 26 -7.77 15.01 -1.22
CA THR A 26 -7.58 16.46 -1.09
C THR A 26 -6.12 16.79 -0.79
N ALA A 27 -5.72 18.06 -0.99
CA ALA A 27 -4.36 18.51 -0.65
C ALA A 27 -3.98 18.22 0.82
N GLU A 28 -4.93 18.39 1.74
CA GLU A 28 -4.73 18.08 3.16
C GLU A 28 -4.49 16.58 3.37
N GLN A 29 -5.29 15.72 2.75
CA GLN A 29 -5.12 14.27 2.82
C GLN A 29 -3.77 13.84 2.24
N VAL A 30 -3.36 14.40 1.10
CA VAL A 30 -2.04 14.14 0.50
C VAL A 30 -0.91 14.50 1.48
N SER A 31 -0.99 15.66 2.14
CA SER A 31 0.01 16.06 3.14
C SER A 31 0.05 15.10 4.34
N GLN A 32 -1.11 14.70 4.86
CA GLN A 32 -1.21 13.78 6.00
C GLN A 32 -0.69 12.37 5.65
N VAL A 33 -1.04 11.84 4.46
CA VAL A 33 -0.55 10.54 3.98
C VAL A 33 0.97 10.58 3.80
N THR A 34 1.49 11.62 3.16
CA THR A 34 2.94 11.78 2.93
C THR A 34 3.70 11.82 4.24
N GLU A 35 3.21 12.55 5.24
CA GLU A 35 3.82 12.61 6.56
C GLU A 35 3.78 11.25 7.28
N ALA A 36 2.67 10.53 7.18
CA ALA A 36 2.55 9.20 7.77
C ALA A 36 3.59 8.22 7.18
N PHE A 37 3.74 8.19 5.85
CA PHE A 37 4.78 7.38 5.21
C PHE A 37 6.19 7.82 5.59
N ARG A 38 6.46 9.13 5.66
CA ARG A 38 7.77 9.65 6.08
C ARG A 38 8.16 9.16 7.47
N LEU A 39 7.24 9.21 8.42
CA LEU A 39 7.47 8.72 9.79
C LEU A 39 7.64 7.20 9.84
N ALA A 40 6.85 6.44 9.09
CA ALA A 40 6.99 4.98 9.02
C ALA A 40 8.34 4.57 8.41
N LEU A 41 8.75 5.19 7.30
CA LEU A 41 10.05 4.95 6.66
C LEU A 41 11.24 5.39 7.53
N ALA A 42 11.03 6.37 8.41
CA ALA A 42 12.03 6.79 9.40
C ALA A 42 12.08 5.90 10.67
N GLY A 43 11.29 4.83 10.73
CA GLY A 43 11.21 3.95 11.91
C GLY A 43 10.56 4.61 13.13
N LYS A 44 9.78 5.70 12.93
CA LYS A 44 9.10 6.47 13.99
C LYS A 44 7.65 6.04 14.22
N MET A 45 7.21 4.96 13.58
CA MET A 45 5.89 4.36 13.77
C MET A 45 6.05 2.88 14.14
N ARG A 46 5.11 2.38 14.95
CA ARG A 46 5.01 0.95 15.22
C ARG A 46 4.46 0.21 14.00
N GLU A 47 4.76 -1.08 13.94
CA GLU A 47 4.18 -1.98 12.93
C GLU A 47 2.64 -1.91 12.97
N GLY A 48 2.01 -1.84 11.80
CA GLY A 48 0.56 -1.69 11.67
C GLY A 48 -0.01 -0.28 11.96
N GLU A 49 0.75 0.62 12.61
CA GLU A 49 0.28 1.98 12.92
C GLU A 49 0.01 2.80 11.65
N LEU A 50 0.84 2.63 10.62
CA LEU A 50 0.65 3.28 9.32
C LEU A 50 -0.71 2.93 8.72
N ASN A 51 -1.09 1.65 8.71
CA ASN A 51 -2.37 1.21 8.14
C ASN A 51 -3.56 1.83 8.88
N GLY A 52 -3.50 1.86 10.22
CA GLY A 52 -4.55 2.50 11.03
C GLY A 52 -4.70 3.99 10.73
N ARG A 53 -3.59 4.73 10.56
CA ARG A 53 -3.64 6.16 10.20
C ARG A 53 -4.19 6.38 8.79
N LEU A 54 -3.80 5.57 7.81
CA LEU A 54 -4.32 5.69 6.44
C LEU A 54 -5.84 5.51 6.39
N LEU A 55 -6.38 4.55 7.15
CA LEU A 55 -7.83 4.34 7.28
C LEU A 55 -8.57 5.54 7.88
N GLN A 56 -7.92 6.31 8.76
CA GLN A 56 -8.51 7.53 9.33
C GLN A 56 -8.46 8.72 8.37
N ILE A 57 -7.37 8.87 7.61
CA ILE A 57 -7.15 10.01 6.71
C ILE A 57 -8.04 9.92 5.46
N ALA A 58 -8.08 8.73 4.86
CA ALA A 58 -8.80 8.47 3.62
C ALA A 58 -9.61 7.17 3.73
N PRO A 59 -10.72 7.17 4.50
CA PRO A 59 -11.54 5.98 4.72
C PRO A 59 -12.12 5.40 3.42
N GLN A 60 -12.18 6.19 2.35
CA GLN A 60 -12.70 5.78 1.04
C GLN A 60 -11.61 5.18 0.12
N GLY A 61 -10.33 5.24 0.51
CA GLY A 61 -9.18 5.18 -0.42
C GLY A 61 -8.34 3.89 -0.40
N THR A 62 -8.75 2.82 0.27
CA THR A 62 -7.95 1.58 0.33
C THR A 62 -8.66 0.40 -0.32
N THR A 63 -8.77 0.41 -1.65
CA THR A 63 -9.06 -0.81 -2.42
C THR A 63 -7.77 -1.63 -2.53
N GLU A 64 -7.65 -2.83 -1.96
CA GLU A 64 -6.59 -3.73 -2.43
C GLU A 64 -6.86 -4.03 -3.90
N GLY A 65 -6.00 -3.54 -4.80
CA GLY A 65 -6.05 -3.90 -6.21
C GLY A 65 -6.11 -5.42 -6.34
N SER A 66 -6.96 -5.90 -7.23
CA SER A 66 -7.29 -7.31 -7.32
C SER A 66 -6.08 -8.13 -7.77
N LEU A 67 -5.33 -8.71 -6.82
CA LEU A 67 -4.51 -9.88 -7.13
C LEU A 67 -5.46 -11.09 -7.16
N PHE A 68 -6.18 -11.24 -8.26
CA PHE A 68 -6.96 -12.43 -8.54
C PHE A 68 -6.10 -13.40 -9.34
N VAL A 69 -5.71 -14.51 -8.72
CA VAL A 69 -5.05 -15.64 -9.39
C VAL A 69 -6.08 -16.76 -9.52
N PRO A 70 -6.60 -17.07 -10.71
CA PRO A 70 -7.53 -18.17 -10.89
C PRO A 70 -6.82 -19.52 -10.66
N ASP A 71 -7.55 -20.50 -10.12
CA ASP A 71 -7.01 -21.84 -9.78
C ASP A 71 -6.33 -22.55 -10.95
N ASN A 72 -6.72 -22.20 -12.18
CA ASN A 72 -6.25 -22.80 -13.42
C ASN A 72 -5.28 -21.90 -14.20
N TYR A 73 -4.63 -20.92 -13.58
CA TYR A 73 -3.77 -19.94 -14.30
C TYR A 73 -2.62 -20.57 -15.10
N LEU A 74 -2.25 -21.84 -14.82
CA LEU A 74 -1.25 -22.62 -15.56
C LEU A 74 -1.82 -23.36 -16.79
N THR A 75 -3.14 -23.44 -16.93
CA THR A 75 -3.77 -24.04 -18.11
C THR A 75 -3.88 -22.98 -19.20
N LEU A 76 -3.21 -23.22 -20.34
CA LEU A 76 -3.33 -22.40 -21.55
C LEU A 76 -4.45 -22.97 -22.42
N PRO A 77 -5.65 -22.36 -22.47
CA PRO A 77 -6.80 -22.93 -23.19
C PRO A 77 -6.60 -22.98 -24.72
N VAL A 78 -5.59 -22.26 -25.23
CA VAL A 78 -5.32 -22.09 -26.67
C VAL A 78 -4.50 -23.25 -27.26
N LEU A 79 -4.13 -24.25 -26.46
CA LEU A 79 -3.35 -25.41 -26.87
C LEU A 79 -4.17 -26.73 -26.90
N GLN A 80 -5.50 -26.63 -26.92
CA GLN A 80 -6.41 -27.79 -27.06
C GLN A 80 -7.02 -27.88 -28.45
#